data_AF-A0A8A2UE97-F1
#
_entry.id   AF-A0A8A2UE97-F1
#
_cell.length_a   1.000
_cell.length_b   1.000
_cell.length_c   1.000
_cell.angle_alpha   90.00
_cell.angle_beta   90.00
_cell.angle_gamma   90.00
#
_symmetry.space_group_name_H-M   'P 1'
#
loop_
_entity.id
_entity.type
_entity.pdbx_description
1 polymer ?
#
loop_
_entity_poly.entity_id
_entity_poly.type
_entity_poly.pdbx_seq_one_letter_code
_entity_poly.pdbx_strand_id
1 'polypeptide(L)'
;MQGTRVDVFEQIFLVFLGLGALVGVIVIAYTLYNAYKYRDTGEADGDEDLPSVGELPTGGKGGKKLFLSFGISAVIVISLVIWTYAMLLYVEDPADGTDEQAEALNVDVTGESFAWFFEYDNGIESTGTLRVPADERVWVRVTSGDVWHAFGISEQRVKADAIPGEYDETWFEAEEPGQYEIECFELCGEYHTSMVGTLQVMEPEEYDQWMDDQLTMSFTMEDQNESPVADGYVLTLEHQESDFEESYTADQFDNGSIEITDIEQGGQYNVSIEPTDGQFEPIEEQIDMTGPVSETYTLELDATESETNANETNGGGEN
;
A
#
# COMPACT_ATOMS: atom_id res chain seq x y z
N MET A 1 -19.87 -15.88 1.74
CA MET A 1 -18.81 -15.01 2.24
C MET A 1 -17.65 -15.31 1.33
N GLN A 2 -17.40 -14.43 0.37
CA GLN A 2 -16.15 -14.51 -0.38
C GLN A 2 -15.09 -13.95 0.58
N GLY A 3 -14.04 -14.73 0.83
CA GLY A 3 -12.98 -14.38 1.78
C GLY A 3 -11.92 -13.49 1.13
N THR A 4 -10.83 -13.25 1.84
CA THR A 4 -9.71 -12.44 1.34
C THR A 4 -9.08 -13.07 0.09
N ARG A 5 -8.21 -12.32 -0.59
CA ARG A 5 -7.41 -12.89 -1.70
C ARG A 5 -6.62 -14.12 -1.24
N VAL A 6 -6.10 -14.08 -0.01
CA VAL A 6 -5.35 -15.18 0.59
C VAL A 6 -6.22 -16.44 0.65
N ASP A 7 -7.46 -16.32 1.14
CA ASP A 7 -8.42 -17.43 1.23
C ASP A 7 -8.70 -18.06 -0.15
N VAL A 8 -8.93 -17.21 -1.15
CA VAL A 8 -9.23 -17.62 -2.53
C VAL A 8 -8.06 -18.41 -3.10
N PHE A 9 -6.85 -17.86 -3.02
CA PHE A 9 -5.66 -18.52 -3.54
C PHE A 9 -5.31 -19.80 -2.78
N GLU A 10 -5.49 -19.83 -1.45
CA GLU A 10 -5.27 -21.03 -0.65
C GLU A 10 -6.25 -22.14 -1.04
N GLN A 11 -7.53 -21.81 -1.23
CA GLN A 11 -8.52 -22.78 -1.66
C GLN A 11 -8.20 -23.38 -3.03
N ILE A 12 -7.82 -22.54 -4.00
CA ILE A 12 -7.38 -23.00 -5.33
C ILE A 12 -6.16 -23.90 -5.17
N PHE A 13 -5.14 -23.46 -4.42
CA PHE A 13 -3.92 -24.20 -4.21
C PHE A 13 -4.18 -25.59 -3.62
N LEU A 14 -4.97 -25.69 -2.54
CA LEU A 14 -5.27 -26.96 -1.88
C LEU A 14 -6.05 -27.92 -2.77
N VAL A 15 -7.01 -27.42 -3.56
CA VAL A 15 -7.76 -28.25 -4.51
C VAL A 15 -6.85 -28.82 -5.59
N PHE A 16 -6.01 -27.97 -6.21
CA PHE A 16 -5.09 -28.40 -7.26
C PHE A 16 -4.00 -29.33 -6.72
N LEU A 17 -3.43 -29.03 -5.55
CA LEU A 17 -2.44 -29.85 -4.89
C LEU A 17 -3.04 -31.23 -4.53
N GLY A 18 -4.23 -31.26 -3.94
CA GLY A 18 -4.90 -32.50 -3.55
C GLY A 18 -5.22 -33.40 -4.75
N LEU A 19 -5.84 -32.84 -5.80
CA LEU A 19 -6.17 -33.58 -7.01
C LEU A 19 -4.93 -34.01 -7.79
N GLY A 20 -3.95 -33.11 -7.93
CA GLY A 20 -2.68 -33.37 -8.59
C GLY A 20 -1.89 -34.46 -7.89
N ALA A 21 -1.78 -34.41 -6.57
CA ALA A 21 -1.14 -35.44 -5.76
C ALA A 21 -1.85 -36.79 -5.89
N LEU A 22 -3.19 -36.83 -5.83
CA LEU A 22 -3.97 -38.06 -6.01
C LEU A 22 -3.69 -38.71 -7.37
N VAL A 23 -3.78 -37.93 -8.45
CA VAL A 23 -3.50 -38.43 -9.81
C VAL A 23 -2.04 -38.88 -9.93
N GLY A 24 -1.11 -38.08 -9.42
CA GLY A 24 0.32 -38.39 -9.40
C GLY A 24 0.61 -39.71 -8.71
N VAL A 25 0.04 -39.95 -7.52
CA VAL A 25 0.17 -41.22 -6.78
C VAL A 25 -0.35 -42.39 -7.60
N ILE A 26 -1.52 -42.26 -8.23
CA ILE A 26 -2.11 -43.32 -9.06
C ILE A 26 -1.19 -43.65 -10.26
N VAL A 27 -0.72 -42.63 -10.97
CA VAL A 27 0.13 -42.79 -12.16
C VAL A 27 1.48 -43.40 -11.77
N ILE A 28 2.12 -42.91 -10.73
CA ILE A 28 3.39 -43.42 -10.24
C ILE A 28 3.23 -44.86 -9.76
N ALA A 29 2.22 -45.16 -8.93
CA ALA A 29 1.97 -46.52 -8.43
C ALA A 29 1.68 -47.51 -9.57
N TYR A 30 0.87 -47.11 -10.56
CA TYR A 30 0.59 -47.94 -11.73
C TYR A 30 1.85 -48.16 -12.58
N THR A 31 2.67 -47.13 -12.77
CA THR A 31 3.95 -47.23 -13.49
C THR A 31 4.92 -48.16 -12.78
N LEU A 32 5.08 -48.00 -11.46
CA LEU A 32 5.92 -48.87 -10.63
C LEU A 32 5.41 -50.32 -10.61
N TYR A 33 4.09 -50.51 -10.53
CA TYR A 33 3.47 -51.83 -10.62
C TYR A 33 3.79 -52.51 -11.95
N ASN A 34 3.63 -51.81 -13.08
CA ASN A 34 3.96 -52.38 -14.39
C ASN A 34 5.45 -52.63 -14.54
N ALA A 35 6.30 -51.70 -14.08
CA ALA A 35 7.75 -51.89 -14.09
C ALA A 35 8.18 -53.10 -13.26
N TYR A 36 7.54 -53.36 -12.11
CA TYR A 36 7.81 -54.54 -11.29
C TYR A 36 7.24 -55.83 -11.89
N LYS A 37 5.99 -55.81 -12.35
CA LYS A 37 5.27 -56.98 -12.88
C LYS A 37 5.83 -57.47 -14.22
N TYR A 38 6.19 -56.54 -15.09
CA TYR A 38 6.73 -56.81 -16.43
C TYR A 38 8.24 -56.61 -16.48
N ARG A 39 8.92 -56.65 -15.32
CA ARG A 39 10.38 -56.66 -15.23
C ARG A 39 10.92 -57.94 -15.90
N ASP A 40 11.99 -57.79 -16.66
CA ASP A 40 12.76 -58.91 -17.19
C ASP A 40 13.34 -59.77 -16.05
N THR A 41 12.98 -61.04 -16.02
CA THR A 41 13.43 -62.02 -15.02
C THR A 41 14.56 -62.91 -15.52
N GLY A 42 14.98 -62.76 -16.79
CA GLY A 42 16.06 -63.54 -17.40
C GLY A 42 15.67 -64.96 -17.84
N GLU A 43 14.44 -65.40 -17.57
CA GLU A 43 13.86 -66.61 -18.15
C GLU A 43 13.11 -66.22 -19.43
N ALA A 44 13.53 -66.80 -20.56
CA ALA A 44 12.78 -66.72 -21.80
C ALA A 44 11.52 -67.56 -21.67
N ASP A 45 10.51 -67.01 -21.00
CA ASP A 45 9.19 -67.62 -21.00
C ASP A 45 8.73 -67.68 -22.45
N GLY A 46 8.32 -68.88 -22.89
CA GLY A 46 7.85 -69.14 -24.25
C GLY A 46 6.46 -68.55 -24.47
N ASP A 47 6.30 -67.27 -24.16
CA ASP A 47 5.05 -66.54 -24.16
C ASP A 47 4.64 -66.31 -25.62
N GLU A 48 3.60 -67.03 -26.07
CA GLU A 48 3.11 -67.04 -27.46
C GLU A 48 2.63 -65.66 -27.95
N ASP A 49 2.50 -64.69 -27.04
CA ASP A 49 2.03 -63.32 -27.31
C ASP A 49 3.17 -62.30 -27.56
N LEU A 50 4.45 -62.72 -27.57
CA LEU A 50 5.56 -61.84 -27.91
C LEU A 50 5.53 -61.50 -29.41
N PRO A 51 5.44 -60.21 -29.80
CA PRO A 51 5.42 -59.83 -31.20
C PRO A 51 6.74 -60.23 -31.88
N SER A 52 6.65 -61.01 -32.95
CA SER A 52 7.82 -61.39 -33.74
C SER A 52 8.25 -60.24 -34.64
N VAL A 53 9.56 -60.16 -34.94
CA VAL A 53 10.12 -59.09 -35.78
C VAL A 53 9.50 -59.20 -37.19
N GLY A 54 8.73 -58.19 -37.57
CA GLY A 54 8.04 -58.14 -38.87
C GLY A 54 6.52 -58.38 -38.82
N GLU A 55 5.97 -58.74 -37.66
CA GLU A 55 4.52 -58.81 -37.45
C GLU A 55 3.99 -57.50 -36.84
N LEU A 56 2.87 -57.00 -37.38
CA LEU A 56 2.17 -55.88 -36.77
C LEU A 56 1.38 -56.40 -35.56
N PRO A 57 1.49 -55.76 -34.38
CA PRO A 57 0.73 -56.18 -33.20
C PRO A 57 -0.78 -56.18 -33.48
N THR A 58 -1.44 -57.32 -33.33
CA THR A 58 -2.88 -57.48 -33.62
C THR A 58 -3.78 -57.40 -32.36
N GLY A 59 -3.17 -57.29 -31.17
CA GLY A 59 -3.82 -57.41 -29.85
C GLY A 59 -4.49 -56.14 -29.28
N GLY A 60 -4.86 -55.17 -30.10
CA GLY A 60 -5.52 -53.94 -29.62
C GLY A 60 -6.99 -54.17 -29.25
N LYS A 61 -7.29 -54.43 -27.96
CA LYS A 61 -8.67 -54.25 -27.45
C LYS A 61 -9.04 -52.78 -27.66
N GLY A 62 -9.90 -52.51 -28.65
CA GLY A 62 -10.08 -51.20 -29.30
C GLY A 62 -10.16 -49.97 -28.39
N GLY A 63 -9.88 -48.80 -28.96
CA GLY A 63 -9.63 -47.52 -28.28
C GLY A 63 -10.69 -46.98 -27.31
N LYS A 64 -11.77 -47.72 -27.01
CA LYS A 64 -12.80 -47.36 -26.02
C LYS A 64 -12.22 -47.00 -24.65
N LYS A 65 -11.19 -47.71 -24.17
CA LYS A 65 -10.52 -47.37 -22.90
C LYS A 65 -9.81 -46.02 -22.97
N LEU A 66 -9.17 -45.74 -24.10
CA LEU A 66 -8.46 -44.50 -24.36
C LEU A 66 -9.43 -43.31 -24.49
N PHE A 67 -10.55 -43.49 -25.19
CA PHE A 67 -11.62 -42.49 -25.28
C PHE A 67 -12.28 -42.23 -23.91
N LEU A 68 -12.50 -43.28 -23.11
CA LEU A 68 -13.07 -43.12 -21.77
C LEU A 68 -12.12 -42.35 -20.84
N SER A 69 -10.84 -42.71 -20.79
CA SER A 69 -9.85 -41.99 -19.97
C SER A 69 -9.70 -40.55 -20.43
N PHE A 70 -9.60 -40.31 -21.74
CA PHE A 70 -9.50 -38.95 -22.29
C PHE A 70 -10.76 -38.13 -21.99
N GLY A 71 -11.95 -38.72 -22.14
CA GLY A 71 -13.21 -38.04 -21.84
C GLY A 71 -13.36 -37.66 -20.38
N ILE A 72 -13.00 -38.56 -19.45
CA ILE A 72 -13.02 -38.26 -18.01
C ILE A 72 -12.03 -37.15 -17.67
N SER A 73 -10.78 -37.24 -18.17
CA SER A 73 -9.78 -36.20 -17.97
C SER A 73 -10.23 -34.85 -18.52
N ALA A 74 -10.84 -34.82 -19.72
CA ALA A 74 -11.34 -33.59 -20.32
C ALA A 74 -12.43 -32.94 -19.46
N VAL A 75 -13.38 -33.73 -18.94
CA VAL A 75 -14.43 -33.20 -18.06
C VAL A 75 -13.84 -32.61 -16.77
N ILE A 76 -12.88 -33.30 -16.15
CA ILE A 76 -12.20 -32.81 -14.94
C ILE A 76 -11.48 -31.49 -15.23
N VAL A 77 -10.66 -31.45 -16.27
CA VAL A 77 -9.87 -30.25 -16.62
C VAL A 77 -10.78 -29.08 -16.97
N ILE A 78 -11.81 -29.28 -17.80
CA ILE A 78 -12.75 -28.21 -18.17
C ILE A 78 -13.49 -27.68 -16.93
N SER A 79 -13.91 -28.56 -16.02
CA SER A 79 -14.59 -28.14 -14.79
C SER A 79 -13.66 -27.32 -13.89
N LEU A 80 -12.41 -27.73 -13.75
CA LEU A 80 -11.40 -26.98 -12.99
C LEU A 80 -11.11 -25.62 -13.63
N VAL A 81 -10.95 -25.55 -14.95
CA VAL A 81 -10.71 -24.29 -15.66
C VAL A 81 -11.86 -23.32 -15.46
N ILE A 82 -13.11 -23.76 -15.61
CA ILE A 82 -14.29 -22.91 -15.41
C ILE A 82 -14.35 -22.40 -13.97
N TRP A 83 -14.12 -23.27 -13.00
CA TRP A 83 -14.13 -22.90 -11.59
C TRP A 83 -13.00 -21.93 -11.22
N THR A 84 -11.76 -22.20 -11.65
CA THR A 84 -10.62 -21.32 -11.41
C THR A 84 -10.81 -19.96 -12.06
N TYR A 85 -11.31 -19.91 -13.30
CA TYR A 85 -11.58 -18.64 -13.97
C TYR A 85 -12.64 -17.83 -13.22
N ALA A 86 -13.71 -18.46 -12.73
CA ALA A 86 -14.71 -17.77 -11.91
C ALA A 86 -14.14 -17.20 -10.60
N MET A 87 -13.20 -17.91 -9.96
CA MET A 87 -12.51 -17.41 -8.77
C MET A 87 -11.53 -16.27 -9.09
N LEU A 88 -10.86 -16.32 -10.25
CA LEU A 88 -9.97 -15.24 -10.69
C LEU A 88 -10.74 -13.96 -11.00
N LEU A 89 -11.92 -14.05 -11.60
CA LEU A 89 -12.76 -12.88 -11.83
C LEU A 89 -13.13 -12.15 -10.54
N TYR A 90 -13.36 -12.88 -9.44
CA TYR A 90 -13.58 -12.28 -8.12
C TYR A 90 -12.34 -11.53 -7.58
N VAL A 91 -11.14 -12.01 -7.90
CA VAL A 91 -9.89 -11.40 -7.45
C VAL A 91 -9.48 -10.21 -8.30
N GLU A 92 -9.71 -10.26 -9.61
CA GLU A 92 -9.43 -9.16 -10.54
C GLU A 92 -10.40 -7.99 -10.35
N ASP A 93 -11.64 -8.26 -9.96
CA ASP A 93 -12.68 -7.25 -9.86
C ASP A 93 -13.60 -7.56 -8.65
N PRO A 94 -13.18 -7.21 -7.41
CA PRO A 94 -14.00 -7.44 -6.23
C PRO A 94 -15.21 -6.49 -6.18
N ALA A 95 -15.14 -5.37 -6.90
CA ALA A 95 -16.13 -4.31 -6.90
C ALA A 95 -16.54 -4.02 -8.34
N ASP A 96 -17.68 -4.59 -8.75
CA ASP A 96 -18.37 -4.40 -10.03
C ASP A 96 -18.85 -2.92 -10.21
N GLY A 97 -17.93 -1.95 -10.07
CA GLY A 97 -18.17 -0.51 -10.01
C GLY A 97 -19.07 -0.03 -8.87
N THR A 98 -19.19 -0.79 -7.78
CA THR A 98 -20.10 -0.50 -6.65
C THR A 98 -19.42 0.31 -5.53
N ASP A 99 -20.26 0.96 -4.70
CA ASP A 99 -19.91 1.82 -3.55
C ASP A 99 -18.80 1.27 -2.61
N GLU A 100 -18.52 -0.05 -2.60
CA GLU A 100 -17.43 -0.67 -1.82
C GLU A 100 -16.00 -0.19 -2.16
N GLN A 101 -15.73 0.30 -3.38
CA GLN A 101 -14.41 0.89 -3.68
C GLN A 101 -14.30 2.32 -3.15
N ALA A 102 -15.42 3.06 -3.11
CA ALA A 102 -15.46 4.41 -2.55
C ALA A 102 -15.40 4.43 -1.01
N GLU A 103 -15.72 3.31 -0.36
CA GLU A 103 -15.65 3.12 1.10
C GLU A 103 -14.33 2.50 1.57
N ALA A 104 -13.41 2.17 0.66
CA ALA A 104 -12.17 1.50 0.98
C ALA A 104 -10.98 2.48 0.97
N LEU A 105 -9.95 2.19 1.78
CA LEU A 105 -8.72 2.96 1.81
C LEU A 105 -7.99 2.86 0.46
N ASN A 106 -7.85 3.97 -0.27
CA ASN A 106 -7.05 4.01 -1.49
C ASN A 106 -5.66 4.55 -1.19
N VAL A 107 -4.66 3.91 -1.79
CA VAL A 107 -3.26 4.28 -1.66
C VAL A 107 -2.61 4.24 -3.03
N ASP A 108 -2.00 5.36 -3.40
CA ASP A 108 -1.11 5.46 -4.55
C ASP A 108 0.28 4.97 -4.18
N VAL A 109 0.86 4.14 -5.06
CA VAL A 109 2.17 3.54 -4.86
C VAL A 109 3.06 3.86 -6.03
N THR A 110 4.17 4.55 -5.76
CA THR A 110 5.20 4.81 -6.76
C THR A 110 6.45 4.03 -6.42
N GLY A 111 6.89 3.19 -7.35
CA GLY A 111 8.20 2.55 -7.31
C GLY A 111 9.27 3.44 -7.94
N GLU A 112 10.38 3.66 -7.23
CA GLU A 112 11.58 4.25 -7.80
C GLU A 112 12.82 3.46 -7.33
N SER A 113 13.91 3.46 -8.08
CA SER A 113 15.12 2.72 -7.72
C SER A 113 15.76 3.31 -6.44
N PHE A 114 15.70 2.70 -5.25
CA PHE A 114 15.12 1.39 -4.89
C PHE A 114 14.30 1.51 -3.59
N ALA A 115 13.20 2.26 -3.66
CA ALA A 115 12.27 2.53 -2.57
C ALA A 115 10.82 2.55 -3.10
N TRP A 116 9.89 2.42 -2.16
CA TRP A 116 8.47 2.54 -2.40
C TRP A 116 7.95 3.82 -1.73
N PHE A 117 7.18 4.60 -2.46
CA PHE A 117 6.50 5.80 -1.96
C PHE A 117 5.01 5.53 -1.95
N PHE A 118 4.36 5.94 -0.87
CA PHE A 118 2.94 5.72 -0.60
C PHE A 118 2.28 7.08 -0.42
N GLU A 119 1.17 7.32 -1.09
CA GLU A 119 0.36 8.54 -0.96
C GLU A 119 -1.08 8.11 -0.67
N TYR A 120 -1.64 8.62 0.43
CA TYR A 120 -3.01 8.35 0.85
C TYR A 120 -3.97 9.39 0.24
N ASP A 121 -5.25 9.04 0.11
CA ASP A 121 -6.28 9.94 -0.49
C ASP A 121 -6.36 11.33 0.15
N ASN A 122 -6.00 11.45 1.42
CA ASN A 122 -5.98 12.73 2.13
C ASN A 122 -4.68 13.52 1.94
N GLY A 123 -3.77 13.12 1.06
CA GLY A 123 -2.52 13.84 0.75
C GLY A 123 -1.36 13.56 1.71
N ILE A 124 -1.53 12.66 2.68
CA ILE A 124 -0.41 12.19 3.50
C ILE A 124 0.47 11.27 2.66
N GLU A 125 1.79 11.39 2.83
CA GLU A 125 2.76 10.53 2.17
C GLU A 125 3.56 9.72 3.19
N SER A 126 4.06 8.57 2.75
CA SER A 126 4.98 7.75 3.53
C SER A 126 6.00 7.09 2.61
N THR A 127 7.25 7.03 3.06
CA THR A 127 8.32 6.36 2.32
C THR A 127 8.71 5.05 2.97
N GLY A 128 8.73 3.98 2.20
CA GLY A 128 9.20 2.66 2.60
C GLY A 128 8.29 1.90 3.57
N THR A 129 7.28 2.54 4.17
CA THR A 129 6.29 1.88 5.03
C THR A 129 4.87 2.25 4.61
N LEU A 130 4.08 1.25 4.21
CA LEU A 130 2.64 1.35 4.01
C LEU A 130 1.94 1.01 5.32
N ARG A 131 1.12 1.91 5.87
CA ARG A 131 0.32 1.67 7.07
C ARG A 131 -1.13 1.52 6.67
N VAL A 132 -1.78 0.49 7.19
CA VAL A 132 -3.19 0.20 6.88
C VAL A 132 -3.87 -0.35 8.14
N PRO A 133 -5.18 -0.13 8.31
CA PRO A 133 -5.95 -0.77 9.37
C PRO A 133 -6.21 -2.25 9.04
N ALA A 134 -6.30 -3.08 10.07
CA ALA A 134 -6.71 -4.47 9.97
C ALA A 134 -8.20 -4.59 9.61
N ASP A 135 -8.58 -5.69 8.96
CA ASP A 135 -9.96 -6.00 8.55
C ASP A 135 -10.60 -4.95 7.61
N GLU A 136 -9.77 -4.12 6.97
CA GLU A 136 -10.21 -3.15 5.98
C GLU A 136 -9.63 -3.47 4.59
N ARG A 137 -10.44 -3.25 3.56
CA ARG A 137 -10.00 -3.40 2.18
C ARG A 137 -9.15 -2.20 1.79
N VAL A 138 -7.97 -2.48 1.27
CA VAL A 138 -7.02 -1.49 0.77
C VAL A 138 -6.94 -1.63 -0.74
N TRP A 139 -7.25 -0.56 -1.46
CA TRP A 139 -7.00 -0.43 -2.89
C TRP A 139 -5.66 0.23 -3.12
N VAL A 140 -4.91 -0.36 -4.04
CA VAL A 140 -3.56 0.06 -4.35
C VAL A 140 -3.48 0.35 -5.83
N ARG A 141 -3.19 1.61 -6.17
CA ARG A 141 -2.92 2.02 -7.54
C ARG A 141 -1.41 2.23 -7.69
N VAL A 142 -0.79 1.43 -8.54
CA VAL A 142 0.66 1.32 -8.62
C VAL A 142 1.19 1.91 -9.92
N THR A 143 2.24 2.71 -9.83
CA THR A 143 3.00 3.23 -10.97
C THR A 143 4.51 3.24 -10.66
N SER A 144 5.29 3.73 -11.61
CA SER A 144 6.74 3.90 -11.45
C SER A 144 7.21 5.29 -11.90
N GLY A 145 8.15 5.84 -11.13
CA GLY A 145 8.82 7.10 -11.45
C GLY A 145 10.01 6.94 -12.41
N ASP A 146 10.51 5.72 -12.64
CA ASP A 146 11.76 5.51 -13.39
C ASP A 146 11.76 4.31 -14.35
N VAL A 147 11.78 3.07 -13.86
CA VAL A 147 11.91 1.81 -14.61
C VAL A 147 10.77 0.86 -14.25
N TRP A 148 10.67 -0.27 -14.94
CA TRP A 148 9.66 -1.27 -14.58
C TRP A 148 10.01 -1.92 -13.24
N HIS A 149 9.08 -1.83 -12.27
CA HIS A 149 9.09 -2.61 -11.02
C HIS A 149 7.84 -3.50 -10.94
N ALA A 150 7.76 -4.33 -9.91
CA ALA A 150 6.51 -5.03 -9.60
C ALA A 150 6.30 -5.02 -8.09
N PHE A 151 5.35 -4.21 -7.65
CA PHE A 151 4.95 -4.13 -6.25
C PHE A 151 4.33 -5.46 -5.84
N GLY A 152 4.72 -6.01 -4.69
CA GLY A 152 4.04 -7.17 -4.16
C GLY A 152 4.22 -7.37 -2.66
N ILE A 153 3.23 -8.03 -2.09
CA ILE A 153 3.19 -8.45 -0.69
C ILE A 153 2.85 -9.94 -0.69
N SER A 154 3.87 -10.77 -0.44
CA SER A 154 3.79 -12.23 -0.56
C SER A 154 2.68 -12.84 0.30
N GLU A 155 2.58 -12.40 1.55
CA GLU A 155 1.62 -12.89 2.54
C GLU A 155 0.19 -12.54 2.17
N GLN A 156 -0.03 -11.40 1.50
CA GLN A 156 -1.35 -10.94 1.05
C GLN A 156 -1.72 -11.43 -0.37
N ARG A 157 -0.84 -12.20 -1.02
CA ARG A 157 -1.03 -12.72 -2.40
C ARG A 157 -1.33 -11.61 -3.40
N VAL A 158 -0.61 -10.50 -3.25
CA VAL A 158 -0.77 -9.30 -4.05
C VAL A 158 0.48 -9.05 -4.87
N LYS A 159 0.26 -8.74 -6.14
CA LYS A 159 1.29 -8.27 -7.05
C LYS A 159 0.64 -7.38 -8.11
N ALA A 160 1.22 -6.22 -8.35
CA ALA A 160 0.83 -5.29 -9.41
C ALA A 160 2.10 -4.76 -10.11
N ASP A 161 2.03 -4.58 -11.41
CA ASP A 161 3.18 -4.10 -12.18
C ASP A 161 3.27 -2.57 -12.09
N ALA A 162 4.45 -2.04 -11.77
CA ALA A 162 4.72 -0.62 -11.64
C ALA A 162 5.46 -0.15 -12.90
N ILE A 163 4.72 0.43 -13.86
CA ILE A 163 5.23 0.77 -15.20
C ILE A 163 5.20 2.29 -15.38
N PRO A 164 6.32 2.93 -15.79
CA PRO A 164 6.33 4.37 -16.03
C PRO A 164 5.29 4.81 -17.05
N GLY A 165 4.42 5.74 -16.64
CA GLY A 165 3.37 6.33 -17.50
C GLY A 165 2.07 5.52 -17.59
N GLU A 166 1.95 4.42 -16.84
CA GLU A 166 0.73 3.62 -16.72
C GLU A 166 0.44 3.36 -15.23
N TYR A 167 -0.81 3.06 -14.92
CA TYR A 167 -1.25 2.65 -13.60
C TYR A 167 -1.81 1.23 -13.67
N ASP A 168 -1.40 0.38 -12.75
CA ASP A 168 -2.00 -0.92 -12.49
C ASP A 168 -2.74 -0.85 -11.14
N GLU A 169 -3.82 -1.60 -11.00
CA GLU A 169 -4.67 -1.55 -9.81
C GLU A 169 -4.80 -2.94 -9.20
N THR A 170 -4.73 -2.99 -7.87
CA THR A 170 -4.96 -4.21 -7.11
C THR A 170 -5.55 -3.87 -5.75
N TRP A 171 -5.91 -4.89 -4.99
CA TRP A 171 -6.49 -4.72 -3.67
C TRP A 171 -5.99 -5.81 -2.74
N PHE A 172 -6.08 -5.58 -1.44
CA PHE A 172 -5.91 -6.61 -0.43
C PHE A 172 -6.72 -6.29 0.83
N GLU A 173 -6.79 -7.26 1.73
CA GLU A 173 -7.42 -7.11 3.04
C GLU A 173 -6.57 -7.94 3.99
N ALA A 174 -6.01 -7.30 5.02
CA ALA A 174 -5.14 -7.94 5.98
C ALA A 174 -5.86 -8.05 7.33
N GLU A 175 -6.12 -9.28 7.77
CA GLU A 175 -6.92 -9.55 8.99
C GLU A 175 -6.05 -9.54 10.26
N GLU A 176 -4.76 -9.84 10.16
CA GLU A 176 -3.86 -9.95 11.32
C GLU A 176 -2.95 -8.71 11.44
N PRO A 177 -3.02 -7.94 12.54
CA PRO A 177 -2.06 -6.88 12.82
C PRO A 177 -0.63 -7.39 12.89
N GLY A 178 0.30 -6.65 12.28
CA GLY A 178 1.68 -7.08 12.17
C GLY A 178 2.48 -6.32 11.11
N GLN A 179 3.70 -6.79 10.88
CA GLN A 179 4.56 -6.28 9.81
C GLN A 179 4.79 -7.37 8.77
N TYR A 180 4.57 -7.01 7.52
CA TYR A 180 4.77 -7.86 6.36
C TYR A 180 5.75 -7.19 5.39
N GLU A 181 6.44 -7.98 4.59
CA GLU A 181 7.44 -7.46 3.67
C GLU A 181 6.78 -7.06 2.34
N ILE A 182 7.11 -5.85 1.87
CA ILE A 182 6.83 -5.41 0.51
C ILE A 182 8.10 -5.68 -0.31
N GLU A 183 7.95 -6.31 -1.45
CA GLU A 183 9.08 -6.73 -2.29
C GLU A 183 8.88 -6.24 -3.74
N CYS A 184 9.99 -6.02 -4.44
CA CYS A 184 9.98 -5.85 -5.89
C CYS A 184 10.12 -7.22 -6.59
N PHE A 185 9.16 -7.59 -7.42
CA PHE A 185 9.13 -8.87 -8.16
C PHE A 185 9.63 -8.79 -9.61
N GLU A 186 10.08 -7.61 -10.07
CA GLU A 186 10.63 -7.38 -11.41
C GLU A 186 12.06 -6.87 -11.31
N LEU A 187 12.98 -7.40 -12.13
CA LEU A 187 14.39 -7.04 -12.07
C LEU A 187 14.59 -5.57 -12.48
N CYS A 188 14.68 -4.69 -11.49
CA CYS A 188 14.71 -3.24 -11.71
C CYS A 188 16.10 -2.59 -11.66
N GLY A 189 17.16 -3.32 -11.27
CA GLY A 189 18.53 -2.80 -11.29
C GLY A 189 19.48 -3.44 -10.30
N GLU A 190 20.59 -2.76 -10.02
CA GLU A 190 21.70 -3.28 -9.18
C GLU A 190 21.28 -3.63 -7.75
N TYR A 191 20.36 -2.87 -7.16
CA TYR A 191 19.86 -3.09 -5.80
C TYR A 191 18.46 -3.68 -5.77
N HIS A 192 18.04 -4.39 -6.82
CA HIS A 192 16.72 -5.02 -6.92
C HIS A 192 16.37 -5.88 -5.68
N THR A 193 17.30 -6.70 -5.18
CA THR A 193 17.06 -7.55 -4.00
C THR A 193 16.93 -6.78 -2.69
N SER A 194 17.32 -5.51 -2.68
CA SER A 194 17.22 -4.61 -1.52
C SER A 194 16.05 -3.64 -1.64
N MET A 195 15.29 -3.71 -2.74
CA MET A 195 14.09 -2.89 -2.95
C MET A 195 12.93 -3.49 -2.15
N VAL A 196 12.98 -3.27 -0.85
CA VAL A 196 12.00 -3.76 0.12
C VAL A 196 11.28 -2.58 0.79
N GLY A 197 10.05 -2.81 1.19
CA GLY A 197 9.27 -1.92 2.06
C GLY A 197 8.62 -2.73 3.18
N THR A 198 7.88 -2.05 4.04
CA THR A 198 7.12 -2.67 5.13
C THR A 198 5.64 -2.36 4.97
N LEU A 199 4.80 -3.39 4.95
CA LEU A 199 3.38 -3.24 5.22
C LEU A 199 3.19 -3.37 6.73
N GLN A 200 2.79 -2.28 7.39
CA GLN A 200 2.42 -2.26 8.80
C GLN A 200 0.89 -2.29 8.90
N VAL A 201 0.35 -3.45 9.25
CA VAL A 201 -1.07 -3.64 9.55
C VAL A 201 -1.30 -3.29 11.01
N MET A 202 -2.16 -2.33 11.27
CA MET A 202 -2.41 -1.74 12.58
C MET A 202 -3.80 -2.12 13.07
N GLU A 203 -4.00 -2.16 14.38
CA GLU A 203 -5.36 -2.15 14.91
C GLU A 203 -6.06 -0.86 14.46
N PRO A 204 -7.35 -0.88 14.10
CA PRO A 204 -8.04 0.28 13.56
C PRO A 204 -7.87 1.56 14.41
N GLU A 205 -7.98 1.45 15.73
CA GLU A 205 -7.81 2.62 16.60
C GLU A 205 -6.37 3.16 16.63
N GLU A 206 -5.36 2.31 16.43
CA GLU A 206 -3.96 2.75 16.32
C GLU A 206 -3.69 3.41 14.96
N TYR A 207 -4.36 2.94 13.91
CA TYR A 207 -4.28 3.56 12.58
C TYR A 207 -4.90 4.96 12.58
N ASP A 208 -6.11 5.09 13.13
CA ASP A 208 -6.80 6.39 13.26
C ASP A 208 -5.92 7.38 14.02
N GLN A 209 -5.36 6.97 15.17
CA GLN A 209 -4.46 7.82 15.93
C GLN A 209 -3.20 8.20 15.14
N TRP A 210 -2.60 7.25 14.41
CA TRP A 210 -1.43 7.54 13.59
C TRP A 210 -1.75 8.55 12.48
N MET A 211 -2.94 8.45 11.87
CA MET A 211 -3.39 9.37 10.84
C MET A 211 -3.64 10.78 11.40
N ASP A 212 -4.32 10.89 12.54
CA ASP A 212 -4.51 12.17 13.25
C ASP A 212 -3.17 12.82 13.59
N ASP A 213 -2.19 12.02 14.05
CA ASP A 213 -0.84 12.51 14.33
C ASP A 213 -0.15 13.02 13.04
N GLN A 214 -0.43 12.42 11.86
CA GLN A 214 0.10 12.92 10.58
C GLN A 214 -0.52 14.25 10.18
N LEU A 215 -1.74 14.53 10.66
CA LEU A 215 -2.51 15.72 10.36
C LEU A 215 -2.32 16.84 11.40
N THR A 216 -1.10 17.01 11.89
CA THR A 216 -0.76 18.04 12.88
C THR A 216 0.15 19.10 12.30
N MET A 217 -0.21 20.38 12.49
CA MET A 217 0.66 21.51 12.20
C MET A 217 1.03 22.25 13.48
N SER A 218 2.32 22.50 13.66
CA SER A 218 2.86 23.31 14.75
C SER A 218 3.49 24.59 14.20
N PHE A 219 3.10 25.73 14.74
CA PHE A 219 3.66 27.03 14.36
C PHE A 219 4.23 27.72 15.59
N THR A 220 5.45 28.26 15.47
CA THR A 220 6.09 29.04 16.52
C THR A 220 6.49 30.42 15.99
N MET A 221 6.12 31.46 16.72
CA MET A 221 6.41 32.86 16.41
C MET A 221 7.49 33.37 17.37
N GLU A 222 8.62 33.83 16.83
CA GLU A 222 9.76 34.32 17.62
C GLU A 222 10.26 35.68 17.11
N ASP A 223 10.91 36.45 17.97
CA ASP A 223 11.61 37.67 17.57
C ASP A 223 13.03 37.35 17.08
N GLN A 224 13.76 38.38 16.65
CA GLN A 224 15.17 38.29 16.24
C GLN A 224 16.14 37.76 17.32
N ASN A 225 15.70 37.61 18.57
CA ASN A 225 16.46 37.09 19.70
C ASN A 225 15.96 35.70 20.15
N GLU A 226 15.22 34.98 19.30
CA GLU A 226 14.66 33.65 19.60
C GLU A 226 13.72 33.69 20.84
N SER A 227 13.12 34.86 21.10
CA SER A 227 12.16 35.05 22.18
C SER A 227 10.74 34.96 21.63
N PRO A 228 9.83 34.24 22.30
CA PRO A 228 8.47 34.08 21.80
C PRO A 228 7.71 35.40 21.64
N VAL A 229 7.02 35.55 20.52
CA VAL A 229 6.09 36.66 20.27
C VAL A 229 4.68 36.18 20.59
N ALA A 230 4.07 36.79 21.62
CA ALA A 230 2.79 36.33 22.18
C ALA A 230 1.59 37.18 21.76
N ASP A 231 1.77 38.24 20.97
CA ASP A 231 0.69 39.13 20.53
C ASP A 231 1.05 39.83 19.22
N GLY A 232 0.07 40.46 18.57
CA GLY A 232 0.31 41.39 17.47
C GLY A 232 0.22 40.79 16.05
N TYR A 233 -0.27 39.56 15.91
CA TYR A 233 -0.37 38.87 14.62
C TYR A 233 -1.63 38.00 14.51
N VAL A 234 -1.99 37.68 13.26
CA VAL A 234 -2.96 36.66 12.90
C VAL A 234 -2.29 35.70 11.92
N LEU A 235 -2.31 34.41 12.25
CA LEU A 235 -1.92 33.32 11.35
C LEU A 235 -3.17 32.86 10.58
N THR A 236 -3.11 32.81 9.26
CA THR A 236 -4.16 32.23 8.42
C THR A 236 -3.60 31.07 7.63
N LEU A 237 -4.32 29.96 7.63
CA LEU A 237 -4.05 28.77 6.84
C LEU A 237 -5.16 28.60 5.81
N GLU A 238 -4.80 28.54 4.53
CA GLU A 238 -5.73 28.27 3.43
C GLU A 238 -5.23 27.05 2.67
N HIS A 239 -6.05 26.01 2.57
CA HIS A 239 -5.73 24.85 1.73
C HIS A 239 -5.99 25.17 0.26
N GLN A 240 -5.08 24.84 -0.65
CA GLN A 240 -5.20 25.27 -2.04
C GLN A 240 -6.25 24.52 -2.86
N GLU A 241 -6.59 23.30 -2.46
CA GLU A 241 -7.49 22.42 -3.24
C GLU A 241 -8.84 22.17 -2.54
N SER A 242 -9.04 22.70 -1.33
CA SER A 242 -10.30 22.57 -0.57
C SER A 242 -10.79 23.94 -0.10
N ASP A 243 -12.01 23.98 0.46
CA ASP A 243 -12.59 25.20 1.02
C ASP A 243 -12.09 25.48 2.47
N PHE A 244 -11.03 24.81 2.93
CA PHE A 244 -10.47 24.99 4.27
C PHE A 244 -9.73 26.34 4.36
N GLU A 245 -10.21 27.20 5.24
CA GLU A 245 -9.58 28.47 5.61
C GLU A 245 -9.82 28.72 7.10
N GLU A 246 -8.75 28.79 7.91
CA GLU A 246 -8.84 29.05 9.34
C GLU A 246 -7.81 30.10 9.76
N SER A 247 -8.22 30.97 10.69
CA SER A 247 -7.38 32.04 11.24
C SER A 247 -7.22 31.92 12.74
N TYR A 248 -5.99 32.08 13.21
CA TYR A 248 -5.58 31.96 14.60
C TYR A 248 -5.01 33.28 15.08
N THR A 249 -5.63 33.85 16.11
CA THR A 249 -5.14 35.06 16.77
C THR A 249 -4.08 34.70 17.81
N ALA A 250 -3.17 35.62 18.09
CA ALA A 250 -2.04 35.39 18.99
C ALA A 250 -2.44 34.93 20.42
N ASP A 251 -3.65 35.22 20.90
CA ASP A 251 -4.14 34.73 22.20
C ASP A 251 -4.40 33.22 22.24
N GLN A 252 -4.49 32.56 21.08
CA GLN A 252 -4.59 31.11 20.95
C GLN A 252 -3.22 30.41 21.04
N PHE A 253 -2.12 31.17 20.98
CA PHE A 253 -0.76 30.63 21.08
C PHE A 253 -0.34 30.53 22.55
N ASP A 254 0.18 29.38 22.97
CA ASP A 254 0.81 29.21 24.28
C ASP A 254 2.30 29.55 24.17
N ASN A 255 2.70 30.68 24.76
CA ASN A 255 4.08 31.17 24.73
C ASN A 255 4.65 31.22 23.30
N GLY A 256 3.89 31.79 22.37
CA GLY A 256 4.29 31.98 20.97
C GLY A 256 4.18 30.72 20.09
N SER A 257 3.71 29.59 20.62
CA SER A 257 3.50 28.36 19.85
C SER A 257 2.02 27.96 19.81
N ILE A 258 1.58 27.41 18.68
CA ILE A 258 0.28 26.77 18.53
C ILE A 258 0.46 25.39 17.90
N GLU A 259 -0.36 24.43 18.33
CA GLU A 259 -0.51 23.12 17.71
C GLU A 259 -1.94 23.01 17.19
N ILE A 260 -2.08 22.72 15.90
CA ILE A 260 -3.35 22.65 15.19
C ILE A 260 -3.56 21.19 14.79
N THR A 261 -4.64 20.60 15.28
CA THR A 261 -4.97 19.17 15.13
C THR A 261 -6.30 18.92 14.41
N ASP A 262 -7.07 19.96 14.14
CA ASP A 262 -8.36 19.87 13.42
C ASP A 262 -8.16 19.91 11.88
N ILE A 263 -7.03 19.40 11.37
CA ILE A 263 -6.73 19.32 9.94
C ILE A 263 -7.23 17.98 9.40
N GLU A 264 -7.97 17.99 8.29
CA GLU A 264 -8.52 16.75 7.70
C GLU A 264 -7.80 16.32 6.41
N GLN A 265 -7.01 17.21 5.80
CA GLN A 265 -6.32 16.98 4.52
C GLN A 265 -4.87 17.49 4.59
N GLY A 266 -3.93 16.69 4.11
CA GLY A 266 -2.60 17.13 3.71
C GLY A 266 -2.64 17.89 2.37
N GLY A 267 -1.48 18.03 1.74
CA GLY A 267 -1.29 18.80 0.50
C GLY A 267 -0.86 20.24 0.75
N GLN A 268 -1.06 21.11 -0.25
CA GLN A 268 -0.48 22.46 -0.22
C GLN A 268 -1.34 23.48 0.52
N TYR A 269 -0.70 24.21 1.45
CA TYR A 269 -1.30 25.29 2.22
C TYR A 269 -0.62 26.63 1.95
N ASN A 270 -1.41 27.68 1.77
CA ASN A 270 -0.93 29.06 1.88
C ASN A 270 -0.96 29.47 3.35
N VAL A 271 0.19 29.87 3.87
CA VAL A 271 0.38 30.39 5.22
C VAL A 271 0.55 31.89 5.11
N SER A 272 -0.32 32.65 5.76
CA SER A 272 -0.23 34.11 5.86
C SER A 272 -0.14 34.53 7.31
N ILE A 273 0.85 35.37 7.63
CA ILE A 273 1.01 35.95 8.96
C ILE A 273 0.90 37.46 8.81
N GLU A 274 -0.25 38.00 9.20
CA GLU A 274 -0.55 39.43 9.11
C GLU A 274 -0.36 40.13 10.46
N PRO A 275 0.33 41.28 10.51
CA PRO A 275 0.46 42.08 11.73
C PRO A 275 -0.88 42.78 12.05
N THR A 276 -1.33 42.75 13.31
CA THR A 276 -2.57 43.46 13.71
C THR A 276 -2.39 44.97 13.80
N ASP A 277 -1.19 45.42 14.16
CA ASP A 277 -0.85 46.84 14.39
C ASP A 277 0.31 47.34 13.51
N GLY A 278 0.67 46.60 12.45
CA GLY A 278 1.76 46.96 11.54
C GLY A 278 3.16 46.92 12.17
N GLN A 279 3.36 46.06 13.19
CA GLN A 279 4.61 45.95 13.93
C GLN A 279 5.74 45.23 13.17
N PHE A 280 5.40 44.50 12.09
CA PHE A 280 6.33 43.80 11.21
C PHE A 280 5.72 43.70 9.80
N GLU A 281 6.51 43.31 8.79
CA GLU A 281 5.99 43.11 7.42
C GLU A 281 5.24 41.77 7.31
N PRO A 282 4.10 41.70 6.59
CA PRO A 282 3.37 40.45 6.40
C PRO A 282 4.24 39.34 5.79
N ILE A 283 4.06 38.11 6.25
CA ILE A 283 4.74 36.92 5.72
C ILE A 283 3.71 36.10 4.95
N GLU A 284 4.04 35.74 3.71
CA GLU A 284 3.25 34.81 2.90
C GLU A 284 4.17 33.68 2.42
N GLU A 285 3.80 32.45 2.71
CA GLU A 285 4.54 31.24 2.33
C GLU A 285 3.58 30.15 1.87
N GLN A 286 4.08 29.25 1.03
CA GLN A 286 3.39 28.03 0.66
C GLN A 286 4.13 26.86 1.30
N ILE A 287 3.41 26.07 2.09
CA ILE A 287 3.91 24.83 2.68
C ILE A 287 3.21 23.62 2.07
N ASP A 288 3.86 22.47 2.07
CA ASP A 288 3.30 21.22 1.59
C ASP A 288 3.24 20.21 2.73
N MET A 289 2.02 19.81 3.10
CA MET A 289 1.74 18.96 4.24
C MET A 289 1.56 17.52 3.78
N THR A 290 2.66 16.78 3.69
CA THR A 290 2.63 15.34 3.42
C THR A 290 2.74 14.50 4.70
N GLY A 291 2.74 15.16 5.87
CA GLY A 291 2.86 14.62 7.20
C GLY A 291 2.85 15.75 8.24
N PRO A 292 3.29 15.50 9.49
CA PRO A 292 3.32 16.53 10.52
C PRO A 292 4.24 17.70 10.12
N VAL A 293 3.73 18.91 10.22
CA VAL A 293 4.46 20.14 9.90
C VAL A 293 4.86 20.86 11.19
N SER A 294 6.08 21.39 11.24
CA SER A 294 6.54 22.24 12.34
C SER A 294 7.35 23.40 11.78
N GLU A 295 6.78 24.59 11.79
CA GLU A 295 7.40 25.81 11.28
C GLU A 295 7.68 26.84 12.39
N THR A 296 8.79 27.56 12.23
CA THR A 296 9.17 28.68 13.10
C THR A 296 9.35 29.93 12.26
N TYR A 297 8.59 30.96 12.57
CA TYR A 297 8.64 32.25 11.90
C TYR A 297 9.28 33.31 12.79
N THR A 298 10.28 34.01 12.25
CA THR A 298 10.90 35.17 12.90
C THR A 298 10.19 36.45 12.49
N LEU A 299 9.58 37.13 13.45
CA LEU A 299 8.90 38.42 13.24
C LEU A 299 9.89 39.56 13.49
N GLU A 300 10.20 40.33 12.43
CA GLU A 300 11.06 41.51 12.52
C GLU A 300 10.28 42.69 13.12
N LEU A 301 10.17 42.71 14.46
CA LEU A 301 9.47 43.77 15.19
C LEU A 301 10.20 45.12 15.04
N ASP A 302 9.47 46.13 14.57
CA ASP A 302 10.00 47.47 14.33
C ASP A 302 10.37 48.12 15.68
N ALA A 303 11.65 48.39 15.91
CA ALA A 303 12.21 48.78 17.22
C ALA A 303 11.75 50.17 17.75
N THR A 304 10.76 50.81 17.12
CA THR A 304 10.37 52.20 17.39
C THR A 304 9.28 52.37 18.46
N GLU A 305 8.62 51.30 18.93
CA GLU A 305 7.59 51.40 19.98
C GLU A 305 8.04 51.03 21.40
N SER A 306 9.25 50.49 21.61
CA SER A 306 9.72 50.16 22.97
C SER A 306 10.18 51.38 23.80
N GLU A 307 10.38 52.56 23.19
CA GLU A 307 10.89 53.75 23.90
C GLU A 307 9.82 54.66 24.51
N THR A 308 8.51 54.43 24.27
CA THR A 308 7.47 55.36 24.75
C THR A 308 6.97 55.11 26.18
N ASN A 309 7.29 53.98 26.81
CA ASN A 309 6.86 53.68 28.19
C ASN A 309 7.92 53.84 29.28
N ALA A 310 9.13 54.29 28.96
CA ALA A 310 10.22 54.46 29.94
C ALA A 310 10.39 55.90 30.49
N ASN A 311 9.62 56.89 30.02
CA ASN A 311 9.88 58.31 30.32
C ASN A 311 8.76 59.07 31.07
N GLU A 312 7.77 58.40 31.65
CA GLU A 312 6.71 59.07 32.45
C GLU A 312 6.83 58.93 33.98
N THR A 313 7.97 58.46 34.53
CA THR A 313 8.16 58.39 35.99
C THR A 313 9.40 59.08 36.54
N ASN A 314 9.82 60.22 35.97
CA ASN A 314 10.79 61.08 36.68
C ASN A 314 10.58 62.58 36.44
N GLY A 315 9.46 63.10 36.93
CA GLY A 315 9.19 64.53 36.96
C GLY A 315 8.39 64.93 38.20
N GLY A 316 9.06 65.13 39.34
CA GLY A 316 8.45 65.84 40.46
C GLY A 316 9.15 65.65 41.82
N GLY A 317 9.97 66.61 42.22
CA GLY A 317 10.43 66.69 43.61
C GLY A 317 11.58 67.64 43.92
N GLU A 318 11.48 68.92 43.58
CA GLU A 318 12.24 69.98 44.27
C GLU A 318 11.28 70.78 45.18
N ASN A 319 11.45 70.62 46.49
CA ASN A 319 11.41 71.65 47.54
C ASN A 319 11.75 71.06 48.90
#